data_AF-A0A356AR32-F1
#
_entry.id   AF-A0A356AR32-F1
#
_cell.length_a   1.000
_cell.length_b   1.000
_cell.length_c   1.000
_cell.angle_alpha   90.00
_cell.angle_beta   90.00
_cell.angle_gamma   90.00
#
_symmetry.space_group_name_H-M   'P 1'
#
loop_
_entity.id
_entity.type
_entity.pdbx_description
1 polymer ?
#
loop_
_entity_poly.entity_id
_entity_poly.type
_entity_poly.pdbx_seq_one_letter_code
_entity_poly.pdbx_strand_id
1 'polypeptide(L)'
;MLSVGTDLVETERIRKSMENPRFCGRVLGRAESAQLAVRGFPVSSVAASFCAKEAFSKAVGTGLGAFDIRDVQLLRGEKTGKPELLLSGSALSLAGGLRFSVSVTHTERYASAVVVGEGESRPALQDSEGLRTLRSMLKPRAAESNKGDYGRLLCICGSEGMAGAAAMSAGAALRCGAGIVEVMLPASIYPIVAARLAEPVFTLLHPRPDGSASEGDRKELAQALARASAVLIGCGLGKSPAARSALEWVLKNSAVPVVLDADGINLAAEHIDVLKTAGAPLVLTPHPGEMARLLKTTADDVQRHRPDYARRFALEHHAVLALKGAGTLVASPDGRLYRNTTGNPGMAKGGSGDVLAGMTASFAAQGIGPYEAAVGAVYLHGLAGDRCAAAYSQSAMLPTDLVGILPELFLEIGR
;
A
#
# COMPACT_ATOMS: atom_id res chain seq x y z
N MET A 1 25.72 -3.13 -2.52
CA MET A 1 25.75 -4.51 -3.04
C MET A 1 26.20 -4.49 -4.49
N LEU A 2 27.11 -5.41 -4.82
CA LEU A 2 27.57 -5.67 -6.17
C LEU A 2 27.11 -7.09 -6.53
N SER A 3 26.46 -7.26 -7.68
CA SER A 3 26.09 -8.57 -8.21
C SER A 3 26.57 -8.72 -9.64
N VAL A 4 26.92 -9.93 -10.04
CA VAL A 4 27.47 -10.20 -11.37
C VAL A 4 26.85 -11.48 -11.90
N GLY A 5 26.45 -11.45 -13.16
CA GLY A 5 26.05 -12.63 -13.90
C GLY A 5 26.69 -12.64 -15.27
N THR A 6 27.03 -13.83 -15.74
CA THR A 6 27.66 -14.04 -17.04
C THR A 6 27.04 -15.24 -17.73
N ASP A 7 26.93 -15.19 -19.04
CA ASP A 7 26.44 -16.31 -19.82
C ASP A 7 27.14 -16.43 -21.18
N LEU A 8 27.05 -17.63 -21.76
CA LEU A 8 27.58 -17.98 -23.07
C LEU A 8 26.59 -18.92 -23.76
N VAL A 9 26.18 -18.56 -24.98
CA VAL A 9 25.18 -19.30 -25.75
C VAL A 9 25.74 -19.62 -27.13
N GLU A 10 25.52 -20.84 -27.60
CA GLU A 10 25.75 -21.21 -28.99
C GLU A 10 24.70 -20.58 -29.91
N THR A 11 25.14 -19.79 -30.88
CA THR A 11 24.27 -19.16 -31.89
C THR A 11 23.48 -20.20 -32.67
N GLU A 12 24.04 -21.41 -32.88
CA GLU A 12 23.35 -22.54 -33.53
C GLU A 12 22.14 -23.03 -32.72
N ARG A 13 22.22 -23.06 -31.39
CA ARG A 13 21.09 -23.45 -30.53
C ARG A 13 19.93 -22.46 -30.67
N ILE A 14 20.25 -21.17 -30.78
CA ILE A 14 19.26 -20.12 -31.00
C ILE A 14 18.69 -20.20 -32.42
N ARG A 15 19.53 -20.48 -33.43
CA ARG A 15 19.10 -20.72 -34.82
C ARG A 15 18.01 -21.81 -34.88
N LYS A 16 18.27 -22.97 -34.29
CA LYS A 16 17.32 -24.08 -34.20
C LYS A 16 16.04 -23.68 -33.46
N SER A 17 16.17 -22.91 -32.39
CA SER A 17 15.00 -22.44 -31.62
C SER A 17 14.14 -21.45 -32.42
N MET A 18 14.76 -20.61 -33.26
CA MET A 18 14.08 -19.66 -34.12
C MET A 18 13.32 -20.31 -35.29
N GLU A 19 13.56 -21.59 -35.60
CA GLU A 19 12.70 -22.35 -36.52
C GLU A 19 11.25 -22.42 -36.03
N ASN A 20 11.04 -22.31 -34.71
CA ASN A 20 9.71 -22.09 -34.14
C ASN A 20 9.32 -20.60 -34.27
N PRO A 21 8.27 -20.26 -35.05
CA PRO A 21 7.89 -18.86 -35.30
C PRO A 21 7.44 -18.11 -34.05
N ARG A 22 7.10 -18.82 -32.96
CA ARG A 22 6.73 -18.21 -31.67
C ARG A 22 7.92 -17.88 -30.78
N PHE A 23 9.12 -18.36 -31.10
CA PHE A 23 10.29 -18.23 -30.21
C PHE A 23 10.64 -16.76 -29.96
N CYS A 24 10.81 -15.96 -31.01
CA CYS A 24 11.12 -14.54 -30.88
C CYS A 24 10.04 -13.79 -30.07
N GLY A 25 8.76 -14.12 -30.27
CA GLY A 25 7.66 -13.50 -29.51
C GLY A 25 7.58 -13.92 -28.04
N ARG A 26 8.23 -15.03 -27.65
CA ARG A 26 8.37 -15.47 -26.26
C ARG A 26 9.59 -14.89 -25.58
N VAL A 27 10.67 -14.64 -26.34
CA VAL A 27 11.95 -14.19 -25.78
C VAL A 27 12.07 -12.67 -25.81
N LEU A 28 11.70 -12.03 -26.92
CA LEU A 28 11.98 -10.61 -27.15
C LEU A 28 10.86 -9.72 -26.60
N GLY A 29 11.24 -8.67 -25.88
CA GLY A 29 10.30 -7.63 -25.47
C GLY A 29 9.96 -6.69 -26.62
N ARG A 30 8.96 -5.82 -26.43
CA ARG A 30 8.40 -4.98 -27.50
C ARG A 30 9.42 -4.03 -28.13
N ALA A 31 10.20 -3.31 -27.33
CA ALA A 31 11.17 -2.33 -27.81
C ALA A 31 12.37 -3.03 -28.46
N GLU A 32 12.83 -4.12 -27.84
CA GLU A 32 13.90 -4.96 -28.36
C GLU A 32 13.54 -5.60 -29.72
N SER A 33 12.32 -6.15 -29.82
CA SER A 33 11.81 -6.72 -31.08
C SER A 33 11.71 -5.66 -32.17
N ALA A 34 11.29 -4.43 -31.84
CA ALA A 34 11.24 -3.34 -32.81
C ALA A 34 12.64 -2.99 -33.35
N GLN A 35 13.65 -2.93 -32.47
CA GLN A 35 15.03 -2.62 -32.86
C GLN A 35 15.66 -3.74 -33.73
N LEU A 36 15.34 -5.00 -33.45
CA LEU A 36 15.84 -6.14 -34.23
C LEU A 36 15.09 -6.35 -35.54
N ALA A 37 13.82 -5.97 -35.63
CA ALA A 37 13.01 -6.09 -36.84
C ALA A 37 13.61 -5.31 -38.01
N VAL A 38 14.17 -4.12 -37.74
CA VAL A 38 14.85 -3.28 -38.75
C VAL A 38 16.02 -4.02 -39.42
N ARG A 39 16.61 -5.01 -38.74
CA ARG A 39 17.75 -5.80 -39.20
C ARG A 39 17.37 -7.22 -39.63
N GLY A 40 16.08 -7.53 -39.68
CA GLY A 40 15.58 -8.87 -40.04
C GLY A 40 15.88 -9.95 -39.00
N PHE A 41 15.93 -9.60 -37.71
CA PHE A 41 16.22 -10.53 -36.60
C PHE A 41 17.48 -11.39 -36.80
N PRO A 42 18.69 -10.79 -36.88
CA PRO A 42 19.92 -11.57 -37.02
C PRO A 42 20.07 -12.56 -35.87
N VAL A 43 20.30 -13.85 -36.17
CA VAL A 43 20.39 -14.91 -35.16
C VAL A 43 21.42 -14.60 -34.07
N SER A 44 22.57 -14.03 -34.44
CA SER A 44 23.61 -13.61 -33.49
C SER A 44 23.15 -12.49 -32.54
N SER A 45 22.27 -11.59 -33.00
CA SER A 45 21.69 -10.54 -32.16
C SER A 45 20.58 -11.08 -31.24
N VAL A 46 19.77 -12.03 -31.72
CA VAL A 46 18.80 -12.75 -30.88
C VAL A 46 19.52 -13.59 -29.83
N ALA A 47 20.64 -14.22 -30.19
CA ALA A 47 21.47 -14.98 -29.26
C ALA A 47 22.11 -14.08 -28.19
N ALA A 48 22.62 -12.90 -28.57
CA ALA A 48 23.14 -11.92 -27.61
C ALA A 48 22.07 -11.40 -26.66
N SER A 49 20.85 -11.17 -27.16
CA SER A 49 19.69 -10.83 -26.33
C SER A 49 19.36 -11.93 -25.32
N PHE A 50 19.18 -13.17 -25.77
CA PHE A 50 18.89 -14.31 -24.88
C PHE A 50 20.00 -14.47 -23.82
N CYS A 51 21.26 -14.38 -24.24
CA CYS A 51 22.42 -14.47 -23.37
C CYS A 51 22.45 -13.34 -22.30
N ALA A 52 22.04 -12.12 -22.65
CA ALA A 52 21.95 -11.02 -21.69
C ALA A 52 20.88 -11.26 -20.61
N LYS A 53 19.79 -11.97 -20.96
CA LYS A 53 18.71 -12.29 -20.03
C LYS A 53 19.11 -13.39 -19.04
N GLU A 54 19.83 -14.40 -19.50
CA GLU A 54 20.48 -15.42 -18.65
C GLU A 54 21.54 -14.80 -17.74
N ALA A 55 22.37 -13.90 -18.29
CA ALA A 55 23.34 -13.17 -17.48
C ALA A 55 22.65 -12.31 -16.41
N PHE A 56 21.54 -11.64 -16.75
CA PHE A 56 20.73 -10.91 -15.77
C PHE A 56 20.15 -11.84 -14.70
N SER A 57 19.57 -12.98 -15.06
CA SER A 57 18.98 -13.90 -14.07
C SER A 57 20.03 -14.35 -13.05
N LYS A 58 21.25 -14.67 -13.50
CA LYS A 58 22.38 -14.99 -12.63
C LYS A 58 22.81 -13.80 -11.76
N ALA A 59 22.81 -12.59 -12.31
CA ALA A 59 23.15 -11.37 -11.56
C ALA A 59 22.13 -11.06 -10.45
N VAL A 60 20.85 -11.41 -10.62
CA VAL A 60 19.84 -11.31 -9.55
C VAL A 60 19.71 -12.58 -8.70
N GLY A 61 20.56 -13.59 -8.92
CA GLY A 61 20.57 -14.83 -8.15
C GLY A 61 19.36 -15.75 -8.39
N THR A 62 18.74 -15.67 -9.57
CA THR A 62 17.56 -16.45 -9.95
C THR A 62 17.79 -17.24 -11.25
N GLY A 63 16.83 -18.10 -11.61
CA GLY A 63 16.75 -18.70 -12.95
C GLY A 63 15.80 -17.93 -13.87
N LEU A 64 15.87 -18.15 -15.18
CA LEU A 64 14.98 -17.54 -16.17
C LEU A 64 13.47 -17.74 -15.90
N GLY A 65 13.08 -18.74 -15.11
CA GLY A 65 11.68 -19.00 -14.76
C GLY A 65 11.11 -18.07 -13.68
N ALA A 66 11.94 -17.23 -13.04
CA ALA A 66 11.52 -16.35 -11.94
C ALA A 66 10.87 -15.03 -12.41
N PHE A 67 10.97 -14.71 -13.71
CA PHE A 67 10.40 -13.51 -14.32
C PHE A 67 9.93 -13.82 -15.76
N ASP A 68 9.09 -12.97 -16.32
CA ASP A 68 8.80 -13.02 -17.76
C ASP A 68 10.07 -12.59 -18.52
N ILE A 69 10.68 -13.47 -19.29
CA ILE A 69 11.92 -13.19 -20.04
C ILE A 69 11.82 -11.92 -20.93
N ARG A 70 10.61 -11.51 -21.32
CA ARG A 70 10.37 -10.30 -22.11
C ARG A 70 10.51 -9.00 -21.29
N ASP A 71 10.48 -9.11 -19.97
CA ASP A 71 10.70 -7.99 -19.04
C ASP A 71 12.15 -7.53 -18.99
N VAL A 72 13.10 -8.32 -19.51
CA VAL A 72 14.52 -7.95 -19.65
C VAL A 72 14.81 -7.72 -21.12
N GLN A 73 14.97 -6.47 -21.53
CA GLN A 73 15.18 -6.10 -22.94
C GLN A 73 16.58 -5.56 -23.16
N LEU A 74 17.34 -6.18 -24.07
CA LEU A 74 18.64 -5.69 -24.50
C LEU A 74 18.46 -4.68 -25.63
N LEU A 75 18.73 -3.42 -25.33
CA LEU A 75 18.66 -2.31 -26.28
C LEU A 75 20.05 -1.78 -26.60
N ARG A 76 20.18 -1.09 -27.74
CA ARG A 76 21.38 -0.30 -28.06
C ARG A 76 21.00 1.18 -28.15
N GLY A 77 21.72 2.03 -27.43
CA GLY A 77 21.49 3.48 -27.43
C GLY A 77 21.65 4.07 -28.83
N GLU A 78 20.66 4.84 -29.30
CA GLU A 78 20.59 5.34 -30.69
C GLU A 78 21.79 6.21 -31.09
N LYS A 79 22.36 6.97 -30.13
CA LYS A 79 23.49 7.87 -30.36
C LYS A 79 24.87 7.23 -30.12
N THR A 80 24.93 6.19 -29.28
CA THR A 80 26.21 5.66 -28.75
C THR A 80 26.47 4.21 -29.14
N GLY A 81 25.44 3.47 -29.57
CA GLY A 81 25.50 2.02 -29.82
C GLY A 81 25.74 1.17 -28.56
N LYS A 82 25.83 1.81 -27.38
CA LYS A 82 26.12 1.16 -26.09
C LYS A 82 24.95 0.22 -25.74
N PRO A 83 25.23 -1.03 -25.33
CA PRO A 83 24.21 -1.96 -24.88
C PRO A 83 23.66 -1.54 -23.50
N GLU A 84 22.34 -1.62 -23.34
CA GLU A 84 21.62 -1.26 -22.12
C GLU A 84 20.51 -2.29 -21.85
N LEU A 85 20.21 -2.53 -20.57
CA LEU A 85 19.06 -3.33 -20.16
C LEU A 85 17.91 -2.41 -19.79
N LEU A 86 16.79 -2.58 -20.48
CA LEU A 86 15.50 -2.03 -20.06
C LEU A 86 14.76 -3.11 -19.29
N LEU A 87 14.49 -2.85 -18.01
CA LEU A 87 13.77 -3.75 -17.12
C LEU A 87 12.32 -3.29 -16.95
N SER A 88 11.38 -4.21 -16.98
CA SER A 88 9.96 -3.98 -16.69
C SER A 88 9.39 -5.06 -15.78
N GLY A 89 8.13 -4.89 -15.37
CA GLY A 89 7.33 -5.93 -14.72
C GLY A 89 8.06 -6.67 -13.60
N SER A 90 8.04 -8.00 -13.70
CA SER A 90 8.62 -8.92 -12.71
C SER A 90 10.16 -8.81 -12.60
N ALA A 91 10.85 -8.54 -13.71
CA ALA A 91 12.30 -8.38 -13.70
C ALA A 91 12.73 -7.08 -12.99
N LEU A 92 11.96 -6.01 -13.12
CA LEU A 92 12.20 -4.76 -12.39
C LEU A 92 12.01 -4.95 -10.88
N SER A 93 11.01 -5.73 -10.46
CA SER A 93 10.85 -6.09 -9.04
C SER A 93 12.03 -6.93 -8.53
N LEU A 94 12.51 -7.91 -9.32
CA LEU A 94 13.68 -8.73 -8.97
C LEU A 94 15.00 -7.93 -8.93
N ALA A 95 15.12 -6.86 -9.70
CA ALA A 95 16.26 -5.97 -9.64
C ALA A 95 16.47 -5.39 -8.24
N GLY A 96 15.40 -5.28 -7.43
CA GLY A 96 15.50 -5.00 -6.00
C GLY A 96 16.20 -3.68 -5.68
N GLY A 97 16.14 -2.70 -6.58
CA GLY A 97 16.83 -1.41 -6.47
C GLY A 97 18.26 -1.37 -7.04
N LEU A 98 18.78 -2.49 -7.53
CA LEU A 98 20.07 -2.54 -8.24
C LEU A 98 19.95 -1.93 -9.63
N ARG A 99 20.95 -1.14 -10.02
CA ARG A 99 21.13 -0.66 -11.39
C ARG A 99 22.01 -1.62 -12.15
N PHE A 100 21.61 -2.00 -13.35
CA PHE A 100 22.34 -2.99 -14.13
C PHE A 100 23.07 -2.36 -15.33
N SER A 101 24.36 -2.65 -15.42
CA SER A 101 25.16 -2.44 -16.63
C SER A 101 25.33 -3.75 -17.37
N VAL A 102 25.34 -3.71 -18.69
CA VAL A 102 25.52 -4.91 -19.52
C VAL A 102 26.61 -4.69 -20.56
N SER A 103 27.39 -5.73 -20.81
CA SER A 103 28.30 -5.83 -21.95
C SER A 103 27.97 -7.11 -22.72
N VAL A 104 27.88 -7.02 -24.03
CA VAL A 104 27.55 -8.16 -24.91
C VAL A 104 28.53 -8.24 -26.07
N THR A 105 28.90 -9.46 -26.43
CA THR A 105 29.68 -9.76 -27.64
C THR A 105 29.11 -10.97 -28.34
N HIS A 106 29.27 -11.05 -29.67
CA HIS A 106 28.85 -12.22 -30.42
C HIS A 106 29.74 -12.47 -31.64
N THR A 107 29.81 -13.74 -32.02
CA THR A 107 30.41 -14.26 -33.25
C THR A 107 29.34 -15.06 -34.00
N GLU A 108 29.71 -15.69 -35.11
CA GLU A 108 28.81 -16.63 -35.80
C GLU A 108 28.47 -17.86 -34.97
N ARG A 109 29.34 -18.25 -34.02
CA ARG A 109 29.22 -19.48 -33.23
C ARG A 109 28.68 -19.26 -31.83
N TYR A 110 29.04 -18.14 -31.20
CA TYR A 110 28.71 -17.88 -29.80
C TYR A 110 28.26 -16.44 -29.57
N ALA A 111 27.39 -16.25 -28.58
CA ALA A 111 27.11 -14.97 -27.96
C ALA A 111 27.45 -15.04 -26.46
N SER A 112 28.00 -13.96 -25.91
CA SER A 112 28.29 -13.85 -24.47
C SER A 112 27.81 -12.52 -23.93
N ALA A 113 27.37 -12.52 -22.68
CA ALA A 113 26.95 -11.35 -21.96
C ALA A 113 27.49 -11.35 -20.53
N VAL A 114 27.86 -10.17 -20.04
CA VAL A 114 28.16 -9.90 -18.63
C VAL A 114 27.22 -8.80 -18.16
N VAL A 115 26.53 -9.06 -17.05
CA VAL A 115 25.62 -8.13 -16.39
C VAL A 115 26.14 -7.86 -14.99
N VAL A 116 26.28 -6.58 -14.65
CA VAL A 116 26.74 -6.13 -13.33
C VAL A 116 25.65 -5.29 -12.69
N GLY A 117 25.16 -5.72 -11.53
CA GLY A 117 24.21 -5.00 -10.69
C GLY A 117 24.92 -4.21 -9.59
N GLU A 118 24.62 -2.93 -9.47
CA GLU A 118 25.18 -2.03 -8.44
C GLU A 118 24.05 -1.29 -7.72
N GLY A 119 24.05 -1.35 -6.39
CA GLY A 119 23.07 -0.64 -5.56
C GLY A 119 22.87 -1.32 -4.20
N GLU A 120 21.92 -0.86 -3.40
CA GLU A 120 21.55 -1.56 -2.18
C GLU A 120 20.52 -2.64 -2.50
N SER A 121 20.85 -3.91 -2.22
CA SER A 121 19.87 -4.99 -2.35
C SER A 121 18.86 -4.88 -1.24
N ARG A 122 17.59 -4.86 -1.61
CA ARG A 122 16.50 -4.92 -0.64
C ARG A 122 16.42 -6.33 -0.06
N PRO A 123 16.31 -6.48 1.27
CA PRO A 123 16.09 -7.79 1.86
C PRO A 123 14.73 -8.32 1.39
N ALA A 124 14.73 -9.55 0.87
CA ALA A 124 13.51 -10.25 0.48
C ALA A 124 12.49 -10.24 1.63
N LEU A 125 11.21 -10.08 1.30
CA LEU A 125 10.13 -10.16 2.28
C LEU A 125 10.12 -11.53 2.94
N GLN A 126 10.35 -11.56 4.25
CA GLN A 126 10.28 -12.78 5.04
C GLN A 126 8.83 -13.30 5.07
N ASP A 127 8.67 -14.61 4.86
CA ASP A 127 7.36 -15.24 4.96
C ASP A 127 6.83 -15.10 6.40
N SER A 128 5.60 -14.59 6.52
CA SER A 128 4.94 -14.28 7.77
C SER A 128 3.43 -14.34 7.58
N GLU A 129 2.68 -14.51 8.67
CA GLU A 129 1.22 -14.49 8.62
C GLU A 129 0.68 -13.18 8.02
N GLY A 130 1.29 -12.04 8.36
CA GLY A 130 0.93 -10.74 7.79
C GLY A 130 1.16 -10.67 6.29
N LEU A 131 2.31 -11.15 5.79
CA LEU A 131 2.59 -11.18 4.35
C LEU A 131 1.63 -12.11 3.60
N ARG A 132 1.31 -13.28 4.16
CA ARG A 132 0.36 -14.23 3.56
C ARG A 132 -1.04 -13.64 3.49
N THR A 133 -1.52 -13.02 4.57
CA THR A 133 -2.81 -12.30 4.58
C THR A 133 -2.83 -11.21 3.52
N LEU A 134 -1.79 -10.36 3.49
CA LEU A 134 -1.65 -9.27 2.53
C LEU A 134 -1.68 -9.77 1.08
N ARG A 135 -0.91 -10.81 0.74
CA ARG A 135 -0.92 -11.42 -0.61
C ARG A 135 -2.25 -12.07 -0.97
N SER A 136 -2.94 -12.66 0.01
CA SER A 136 -4.22 -13.34 -0.22
C SER A 136 -5.37 -12.37 -0.50
N MET A 137 -5.36 -11.20 0.14
CA MET A 137 -6.41 -10.20 -0.02
C MET A 137 -6.18 -9.27 -1.21
N LEU A 138 -4.92 -9.03 -1.59
CA LEU A 138 -4.54 -8.11 -2.66
C LEU A 138 -4.42 -8.84 -4.01
N LYS A 139 -5.54 -9.08 -4.67
CA LYS A 139 -5.55 -9.63 -6.04
C LYS A 139 -5.04 -8.60 -7.06
N PRO A 140 -4.38 -9.01 -8.16
CA PRO A 140 -4.08 -8.12 -9.28
C PRO A 140 -5.33 -7.42 -9.80
N ARG A 141 -5.19 -6.16 -10.25
CA ARG A 141 -6.30 -5.41 -10.83
C ARG A 141 -6.70 -6.02 -12.18
N ALA A 142 -8.01 -6.20 -12.40
CA ALA A 142 -8.52 -6.70 -13.66
C ALA A 142 -8.33 -5.64 -14.77
N ALA A 143 -7.89 -6.05 -15.96
CA ALA A 143 -7.69 -5.14 -17.08
C ALA A 143 -8.99 -4.40 -17.48
N GLU A 144 -10.10 -5.14 -17.49
CA GLU A 144 -11.44 -4.62 -17.76
C GLU A 144 -12.14 -4.24 -16.44
N SER A 145 -11.63 -3.22 -15.75
CA SER A 145 -12.23 -2.67 -14.52
C SER A 145 -12.26 -1.14 -14.54
N ASN A 146 -13.09 -0.56 -13.67
CA ASN A 146 -13.25 0.86 -13.50
C ASN A 146 -13.16 1.27 -12.02
N LYS A 147 -13.14 2.58 -11.76
CA LYS A 147 -13.03 3.13 -10.40
C LYS A 147 -14.12 2.66 -9.42
N GLY A 148 -15.30 2.27 -9.90
CA GLY A 148 -16.38 1.74 -9.05
C GLY A 148 -16.07 0.34 -8.51
N ASP A 149 -15.32 -0.48 -9.24
CA ASP A 149 -15.03 -1.88 -8.87
C ASP A 149 -14.12 -1.99 -7.63
N TYR A 150 -13.41 -0.91 -7.31
CA TYR A 150 -12.50 -0.81 -6.16
C TYR A 150 -13.08 0.02 -5.02
N GLY A 151 -14.39 0.26 -5.05
CA GLY A 151 -15.17 0.89 -4.01
C GLY A 151 -14.97 2.40 -3.84
N ARG A 152 -15.88 3.00 -3.06
CA ARG A 152 -15.85 4.41 -2.66
C ARG A 152 -15.59 4.53 -1.16
N LEU A 153 -14.45 5.06 -0.77
CA LEU A 153 -14.15 5.37 0.62
C LEU A 153 -14.63 6.78 0.97
N LEU A 154 -15.40 6.92 2.04
CA LEU A 154 -15.73 8.21 2.65
C LEU A 154 -14.81 8.45 3.86
N CYS A 155 -14.00 9.49 3.82
CA CYS A 155 -13.15 9.95 4.91
C CYS A 155 -13.73 11.21 5.56
N ILE A 156 -14.22 11.10 6.79
CA ILE A 156 -14.71 12.23 7.60
C ILE A 156 -13.58 12.59 8.57
N CYS A 157 -12.68 13.45 8.11
CA CYS A 157 -11.38 13.67 8.72
C CYS A 157 -10.97 15.15 8.61
N GLY A 158 -10.22 15.61 9.61
CA GLY A 158 -9.67 16.96 9.65
C GLY A 158 -10.60 17.99 10.27
N SER A 159 -9.97 18.94 10.95
CA SER A 159 -10.55 20.15 11.50
C SER A 159 -9.51 21.27 11.40
N GLU A 160 -9.89 22.48 11.80
CA GLU A 160 -8.92 23.55 12.01
C GLU A 160 -7.81 23.08 12.98
N GLY A 161 -6.56 23.39 12.64
CA GLY A 161 -5.36 22.88 13.34
C GLY A 161 -4.96 21.44 13.00
N MET A 162 -5.82 20.64 12.36
CA MET A 162 -5.60 19.21 12.11
C MET A 162 -5.79 18.79 10.64
N ALA A 163 -5.66 19.73 9.70
CA ALA A 163 -5.72 19.45 8.26
C ALA A 163 -4.70 18.39 7.79
N GLY A 164 -3.57 18.27 8.48
CA GLY A 164 -2.56 17.25 8.20
C GLY A 164 -3.08 15.81 8.36
N ALA A 165 -3.95 15.55 9.34
CA ALA A 165 -4.53 14.23 9.57
C ALA A 165 -5.42 13.79 8.40
N ALA A 166 -6.22 14.71 7.86
CA ALA A 166 -7.02 14.47 6.65
C ALA A 166 -6.13 14.18 5.43
N ALA A 167 -5.07 14.97 5.23
CA ALA A 167 -4.14 14.75 4.12
C ALA A 167 -3.40 13.40 4.21
N MET A 168 -2.93 13.00 5.39
CA MET A 168 -2.20 11.74 5.56
C MET A 168 -3.11 10.53 5.41
N SER A 169 -4.29 10.54 6.05
CA SER A 169 -5.24 9.43 5.94
C SER A 169 -5.81 9.27 4.53
N ALA A 170 -6.26 10.35 3.89
CA ALA A 170 -6.75 10.28 2.51
C ALA A 170 -5.65 9.94 1.50
N GLY A 171 -4.44 10.50 1.68
CA GLY A 171 -3.29 10.20 0.83
C GLY A 171 -2.86 8.73 0.90
N ALA A 172 -2.82 8.16 2.10
CA ALA A 172 -2.57 6.74 2.30
C ALA A 172 -3.67 5.89 1.63
N ALA A 173 -4.94 6.29 1.79
CA ALA A 173 -6.06 5.56 1.20
C ALA A 173 -6.01 5.52 -0.33
N LEU A 174 -5.69 6.65 -0.97
CA LEU A 174 -5.48 6.74 -2.43
C LEU A 174 -4.37 5.79 -2.89
N ARG A 175 -3.26 5.73 -2.15
CA ARG A 175 -2.13 4.85 -2.47
C ARG A 175 -2.41 3.37 -2.22
N CYS A 176 -3.41 3.03 -1.40
CA CYS A 176 -3.79 1.64 -1.11
C CYS A 176 -4.86 1.05 -2.04
N GLY A 177 -5.27 1.80 -3.07
CA GLY A 177 -6.04 1.24 -4.18
C GLY A 177 -7.56 1.28 -4.02
N ALA A 178 -8.09 2.13 -3.13
CA ALA A 178 -9.50 2.52 -3.20
C ALA A 178 -9.80 3.16 -4.57
N GLY A 179 -10.97 2.86 -5.12
CA GLY A 179 -11.36 3.34 -6.44
C GLY A 179 -11.71 4.84 -6.46
N ILE A 180 -12.45 5.27 -5.44
CA ILE A 180 -12.73 6.69 -5.18
C ILE A 180 -12.50 6.97 -3.70
N VAL A 181 -11.82 8.09 -3.40
CA VAL A 181 -11.70 8.62 -2.04
C VAL A 181 -12.45 9.95 -2.00
N GLU A 182 -13.49 10.02 -1.16
CA GLU A 182 -14.23 11.24 -0.85
C GLU A 182 -13.80 11.74 0.53
N VAL A 183 -13.32 12.98 0.62
CA VAL A 183 -12.91 13.60 1.88
C VAL A 183 -13.94 14.65 2.28
N MET A 184 -14.61 14.41 3.38
CA MET A 184 -15.58 15.30 3.99
C MET A 184 -14.91 16.08 5.13
N LEU A 185 -14.77 17.39 4.95
CA LEU A 185 -14.02 18.27 5.85
C LEU A 185 -14.61 19.69 5.90
N PRO A 186 -14.30 20.50 6.94
CA PRO A 186 -14.71 21.90 6.97
C PRO A 186 -14.13 22.70 5.80
N ALA A 187 -14.94 23.55 5.18
CA ALA A 187 -14.52 24.39 4.05
C ALA A 187 -13.28 25.26 4.37
N SER A 188 -13.09 25.63 5.64
CA SER A 188 -11.94 26.43 6.10
C SER A 188 -10.59 25.74 5.92
N ILE A 189 -10.54 24.39 5.91
CA ILE A 189 -9.30 23.64 5.73
C ILE A 189 -9.14 23.06 4.31
N TYR A 190 -10.15 23.16 3.46
CA TYR A 190 -10.12 22.61 2.10
C TYR A 190 -8.89 23.07 1.29
N PRO A 191 -8.53 24.37 1.21
CA PRO A 191 -7.37 24.79 0.43
C PRO A 191 -6.06 24.17 0.92
N ILE A 192 -5.95 23.90 2.24
CA ILE A 192 -4.75 23.32 2.86
C ILE A 192 -4.59 21.85 2.47
N VAL A 193 -5.69 21.10 2.41
CA VAL A 193 -5.69 19.68 2.04
C VAL A 193 -5.61 19.51 0.52
N ALA A 194 -6.40 20.28 -0.25
CA ALA A 194 -6.40 20.23 -1.71
C ALA A 194 -5.07 20.66 -2.34
N ALA A 195 -4.30 21.53 -1.68
CA ALA A 195 -2.95 21.86 -2.11
C ALA A 195 -1.95 20.68 -1.99
N ARG A 196 -2.28 19.65 -1.20
CA ARG A 196 -1.45 18.46 -1.00
C ARG A 196 -1.94 17.25 -1.77
N LEU A 197 -3.25 17.15 -2.01
CA LEU A 197 -3.91 16.04 -2.68
C LEU A 197 -4.88 16.58 -3.72
N ALA A 198 -4.61 16.32 -4.99
CA ALA A 198 -5.45 16.77 -6.11
C ALA A 198 -6.53 15.74 -6.48
N GLU A 199 -6.33 14.48 -6.08
CA GLU A 199 -7.10 13.32 -6.50
C GLU A 199 -8.43 13.08 -5.76
N PRO A 200 -8.57 13.38 -4.45
CA PRO A 200 -9.84 13.14 -3.76
C PRO A 200 -10.98 14.00 -4.28
N VAL A 201 -12.21 13.49 -4.15
CA VAL A 201 -13.41 14.32 -4.22
C VAL A 201 -13.62 14.95 -2.84
N PHE A 202 -13.91 16.25 -2.79
CA PHE A 202 -14.11 16.94 -1.52
C PHE A 202 -15.58 17.29 -1.32
N THR A 203 -16.09 16.99 -0.13
CA THR A 203 -17.41 17.42 0.32
C THR A 203 -17.21 18.43 1.45
N LEU A 204 -17.55 19.68 1.16
CA LEU A 204 -17.23 20.82 2.02
C LEU A 204 -18.33 21.03 3.05
N LEU A 205 -17.94 20.96 4.32
CA LEU A 205 -18.84 21.23 5.44
C LEU A 205 -18.78 22.71 5.83
N HIS A 206 -19.92 23.25 6.22
CA HIS A 206 -20.08 24.61 6.71
C HIS A 206 -20.74 24.59 8.11
N PRO A 207 -20.00 24.18 9.16
CA PRO A 207 -20.52 24.18 10.52
C PRO A 207 -21.00 25.58 10.93
N ARG A 208 -22.01 25.61 11.81
CA ARG A 208 -22.51 26.85 12.39
C ARG A 208 -21.46 27.48 13.33
N PRO A 209 -21.58 28.78 13.66
CA PRO A 209 -20.65 29.46 14.57
C PRO A 209 -20.52 28.81 15.96
N ASP A 210 -21.54 28.10 16.42
CA ASP A 210 -21.53 27.32 17.67
C ASP A 210 -20.84 25.94 17.55
N GLY A 211 -20.28 25.64 16.38
CA GLY A 211 -19.62 24.37 16.08
C GLY A 211 -20.59 23.22 15.79
N SER A 212 -21.90 23.45 15.71
CA SER A 212 -22.90 22.45 15.35
C SER A 212 -23.00 22.26 13.83
N ALA A 213 -23.41 21.05 13.40
CA ALA A 213 -23.61 20.76 11.99
C ALA A 213 -24.83 21.51 11.46
N SER A 214 -24.69 22.13 10.28
CA SER A 214 -25.82 22.73 9.56
C SER A 214 -26.75 21.64 9.01
N GLU A 215 -27.96 22.01 8.59
CA GLU A 215 -28.87 21.06 7.93
C GLU A 215 -28.31 20.58 6.58
N GLY A 216 -27.64 21.48 5.84
CA GLY A 216 -26.91 21.14 4.62
C GLY A 216 -25.83 20.09 4.88
N ASP A 217 -25.00 20.29 5.90
CA ASP A 217 -23.94 19.33 6.28
C ASP A 217 -24.50 17.94 6.58
N ARG A 218 -25.63 17.88 7.31
CA ARG A 218 -26.30 16.60 7.63
C ARG A 218 -26.80 15.89 6.37
N LYS A 219 -27.32 16.64 5.40
CA LYS A 219 -27.79 16.11 4.12
C LYS A 219 -26.63 15.60 3.27
N GLU A 220 -25.53 16.35 3.19
CA GLU A 220 -24.31 15.94 2.49
C GLU A 220 -23.72 14.68 3.10
N LEU A 221 -23.62 14.60 4.45
CA LEU A 221 -23.19 13.40 5.16
C LEU A 221 -24.07 12.19 4.81
N ALA A 222 -25.40 12.37 4.80
CA ALA A 222 -26.31 11.29 4.46
C ALA A 222 -26.15 10.77 3.04
N GLN A 223 -25.98 11.68 2.08
CA GLN A 223 -25.77 11.33 0.67
C GLN A 223 -24.40 10.69 0.42
N ALA A 224 -23.35 11.18 1.07
CA ALA A 224 -22.01 10.60 1.00
C ALA A 224 -21.99 9.18 1.59
N LEU A 225 -22.59 8.99 2.78
CA LEU A 225 -22.64 7.67 3.43
C LEU A 225 -23.39 6.65 2.57
N ALA A 226 -24.52 7.02 1.97
CA ALA A 226 -25.31 6.12 1.13
C ALA A 226 -24.56 5.60 -0.12
N ARG A 227 -23.50 6.29 -0.56
CA ARG A 227 -22.68 5.92 -1.73
C ARG A 227 -21.38 5.20 -1.35
N ALA A 228 -21.04 5.17 -0.07
CA ALA A 228 -19.77 4.65 0.42
C ALA A 228 -19.76 3.11 0.41
N SER A 229 -18.58 2.53 0.19
CA SER A 229 -18.27 1.12 0.37
C SER A 229 -17.57 0.85 1.72
N ALA A 230 -16.96 1.88 2.31
CA ALA A 230 -16.48 1.92 3.69
C ALA A 230 -16.36 3.37 4.16
N VAL A 231 -16.28 3.58 5.47
CA VAL A 231 -16.10 4.89 6.09
C VAL A 231 -14.86 4.91 6.96
N LEU A 232 -14.05 5.96 6.86
CA LEU A 232 -13.08 6.35 7.86
C LEU A 232 -13.60 7.59 8.59
N ILE A 233 -13.65 7.57 9.92
CA ILE A 233 -14.02 8.73 10.72
C ILE A 233 -13.09 8.88 11.92
N GLY A 234 -12.62 10.10 12.16
CA GLY A 234 -11.95 10.46 13.42
C GLY A 234 -10.54 11.03 13.31
N CYS A 235 -9.79 10.79 12.24
CA CYS A 235 -8.45 11.37 12.04
C CYS A 235 -8.53 12.91 12.04
N GLY A 236 -8.06 13.53 13.12
CA GLY A 236 -8.13 14.99 13.30
C GLY A 236 -9.54 15.58 13.26
N LEU A 237 -10.56 14.82 13.66
CA LEU A 237 -11.97 15.27 13.62
C LEU A 237 -12.28 16.35 14.67
N GLY A 238 -11.50 16.41 15.75
CA GLY A 238 -11.78 17.26 16.89
C GLY A 238 -12.96 16.77 17.72
N LYS A 239 -13.47 17.66 18.59
CA LYS A 239 -14.51 17.32 19.59
C LYS A 239 -15.75 18.22 19.54
N SER A 240 -15.95 18.90 18.41
CA SER A 240 -17.08 19.83 18.23
C SER A 240 -18.43 19.11 18.31
N PRO A 241 -19.53 19.84 18.57
CA PRO A 241 -20.88 19.27 18.46
C PRO A 241 -21.16 18.65 17.09
N ALA A 242 -20.64 19.23 16.00
CA ALA A 242 -20.72 18.64 14.66
C ALA A 242 -19.99 17.29 14.57
N ALA A 243 -18.77 17.19 15.10
CA ALA A 243 -17.99 15.94 15.11
C ALA A 243 -18.71 14.81 15.86
N ARG A 244 -19.26 15.12 17.04
CA ARG A 244 -20.07 14.18 17.84
C ARG A 244 -21.30 13.70 17.08
N SER A 245 -22.08 14.65 16.56
CA SER A 245 -23.29 14.32 15.80
C SER A 245 -22.98 13.54 14.53
N ALA A 246 -21.85 13.79 13.87
CA ALA A 246 -21.42 13.02 12.70
C ALA A 246 -21.06 11.59 13.08
N LEU A 247 -20.28 11.39 14.15
CA LEU A 247 -19.92 10.05 14.65
C LEU A 247 -21.15 9.23 15.02
N GLU A 248 -22.03 9.77 15.87
CA GLU A 248 -23.26 9.09 16.29
C GLU A 248 -24.14 8.72 15.09
N TRP A 249 -24.26 9.64 14.13
CA TRP A 249 -25.06 9.41 12.94
C TRP A 249 -24.44 8.35 12.02
N VAL A 250 -23.13 8.38 11.80
CA VAL A 250 -22.42 7.38 10.99
C VAL A 250 -22.54 5.99 11.60
N LEU A 251 -22.27 5.84 12.91
CA LEU A 251 -22.39 4.56 13.58
C LEU A 251 -23.81 3.99 13.43
N LYS A 252 -24.83 4.81 13.73
CA LYS A 252 -26.22 4.38 13.67
C LYS A 252 -26.73 4.01 12.26
N ASN A 253 -26.25 4.68 11.22
CA ASN A 253 -26.84 4.60 9.87
C ASN A 253 -25.95 3.94 8.82
N SER A 254 -24.69 3.61 9.14
CA SER A 254 -23.81 2.95 8.16
C SER A 254 -24.27 1.52 7.91
N ALA A 255 -24.39 1.18 6.62
CA ALA A 255 -24.58 -0.20 6.15
C ALA A 255 -23.25 -0.84 5.68
N VAL A 256 -22.15 -0.09 5.77
CA VAL A 256 -20.82 -0.50 5.31
C VAL A 256 -19.79 -0.41 6.44
N PRO A 257 -18.64 -1.12 6.35
CA PRO A 257 -17.65 -1.11 7.42
C PRO A 257 -17.19 0.30 7.79
N VAL A 258 -17.06 0.56 9.10
CA VAL A 258 -16.60 1.84 9.64
C VAL A 258 -15.29 1.63 10.37
N VAL A 259 -14.25 2.36 9.94
CA VAL A 259 -12.96 2.46 10.60
C VAL A 259 -12.95 3.72 11.46
N LEU A 260 -12.72 3.52 12.76
CA LEU A 260 -12.71 4.57 13.77
C LEU A 260 -11.28 4.72 14.31
N ASP A 261 -10.71 5.91 14.16
CA ASP A 261 -9.37 6.24 14.68
C ASP A 261 -9.38 7.58 15.45
N ALA A 262 -8.32 7.82 16.22
CA ALA A 262 -8.02 9.13 16.82
C ALA A 262 -9.21 9.78 17.56
N ASP A 263 -9.68 10.95 17.11
CA ASP A 263 -10.76 11.67 17.78
C ASP A 263 -12.09 10.96 17.69
N GLY A 264 -12.31 10.12 16.68
CA GLY A 264 -13.47 9.24 16.63
C GLY A 264 -13.48 8.27 17.81
N ILE A 265 -12.32 7.67 18.14
CA ILE A 265 -12.17 6.82 19.32
C ILE A 265 -12.32 7.64 20.60
N ASN A 266 -11.73 8.84 20.67
CA ASN A 266 -11.84 9.68 21.85
C ASN A 266 -13.29 10.08 22.13
N LEU A 267 -14.05 10.44 21.10
CA LEU A 267 -15.48 10.75 21.21
C LEU A 267 -16.30 9.53 21.63
N ALA A 268 -16.01 8.35 21.06
CA ALA A 268 -16.65 7.11 21.50
C ALA A 268 -16.32 6.78 22.97
N ALA A 269 -15.10 7.06 23.44
CA ALA A 269 -14.72 6.79 24.83
C ALA A 269 -15.49 7.65 25.85
N GLU A 270 -16.03 8.81 25.46
CA GLU A 270 -16.88 9.63 26.32
C GLU A 270 -18.23 8.94 26.59
N HIS A 271 -18.77 8.23 25.61
CA HIS A 271 -20.00 7.45 25.70
C HIS A 271 -19.87 6.12 24.94
N ILE A 272 -19.16 5.14 25.53
CA ILE A 272 -18.77 3.89 24.84
C ILE A 272 -19.94 3.09 24.28
N ASP A 273 -21.14 3.23 24.86
CA ASP A 273 -22.37 2.59 24.37
C ASP A 273 -22.75 3.05 22.96
N VAL A 274 -22.23 4.19 22.47
CA VAL A 274 -22.42 4.62 21.07
C VAL A 274 -21.92 3.56 20.08
N LEU A 275 -20.89 2.78 20.43
CA LEU A 275 -20.38 1.71 19.58
C LEU A 275 -21.43 0.62 19.35
N LYS A 276 -22.33 0.38 20.31
CA LYS A 276 -23.43 -0.59 20.20
C LYS A 276 -24.50 -0.18 19.20
N THR A 277 -24.52 1.10 18.80
CA THR A 277 -25.45 1.59 17.78
C THR A 277 -25.00 1.24 16.37
N ALA A 278 -23.77 0.74 16.20
CA ALA A 278 -23.24 0.37 14.90
C ALA A 278 -24.03 -0.76 14.25
N GLY A 279 -24.64 -0.48 13.08
CA GLY A 279 -25.35 -1.48 12.27
C GLY A 279 -24.45 -2.28 11.32
N ALA A 280 -23.18 -1.88 11.19
CA ALA A 280 -22.21 -2.46 10.26
C ALA A 280 -20.88 -2.78 10.98
N PRO A 281 -20.00 -3.61 10.36
CA PRO A 281 -18.75 -3.99 10.99
C PRO A 281 -17.87 -2.81 11.39
N LEU A 282 -17.33 -2.85 12.61
CA LEU A 282 -16.45 -1.82 13.15
C LEU A 282 -14.99 -2.28 13.16
N VAL A 283 -14.09 -1.36 12.80
CA VAL A 283 -12.65 -1.50 13.04
C VAL A 283 -12.18 -0.31 13.88
N LEU A 284 -11.59 -0.57 15.04
CA LEU A 284 -11.00 0.47 15.89
C LEU A 284 -9.48 0.31 15.89
N THR A 285 -8.75 1.41 15.77
CA THR A 285 -7.28 1.42 15.72
C THR A 285 -6.63 2.15 16.91
N PRO A 286 -6.99 1.88 18.18
CA PRO A 286 -6.50 2.69 19.30
C PRO A 286 -5.01 2.48 19.58
N HIS A 287 -4.31 3.54 19.96
CA HIS A 287 -3.06 3.44 20.70
C HIS A 287 -3.34 3.16 22.20
N PRO A 288 -2.34 2.79 23.01
CA PRO A 288 -2.57 2.41 24.41
C PRO A 288 -3.31 3.46 25.25
N GLY A 289 -2.99 4.75 25.06
CA GLY A 289 -3.74 5.85 25.69
C GLY A 289 -5.21 6.01 25.25
N GLU A 290 -5.55 5.76 23.99
CA GLU A 290 -6.94 5.74 23.50
C GLU A 290 -7.69 4.54 24.08
N MET A 291 -7.04 3.37 24.07
CA MET A 291 -7.58 2.15 24.67
C MET A 291 -7.83 2.32 26.17
N ALA A 292 -6.92 2.98 26.87
CA ALA A 292 -7.06 3.28 28.29
C ALA A 292 -8.30 4.16 28.57
N ARG A 293 -8.58 5.13 27.70
CA ARG A 293 -9.80 5.94 27.79
C ARG A 293 -11.06 5.12 27.57
N LEU A 294 -11.09 4.26 26.54
CA LEU A 294 -12.21 3.35 26.29
C LEU A 294 -12.49 2.43 27.49
N LEU A 295 -11.45 1.83 28.05
CA LEU A 295 -11.55 0.87 29.16
C LEU A 295 -11.64 1.52 30.55
N LYS A 296 -11.53 2.85 30.65
CA LYS A 296 -11.43 3.59 31.92
C LYS A 296 -10.31 3.06 32.84
N THR A 297 -9.15 2.81 32.26
CA THR A 297 -7.92 2.36 32.95
C THR A 297 -6.73 3.25 32.57
N THR A 298 -5.50 2.81 32.83
CA THR A 298 -4.26 3.51 32.47
C THR A 298 -3.57 2.90 31.25
N ALA A 299 -2.77 3.69 30.53
CA ALA A 299 -2.01 3.18 29.40
C ALA A 299 -0.98 2.11 29.80
N ASP A 300 -0.41 2.20 31.01
CA ASP A 300 0.51 1.19 31.55
C ASP A 300 -0.19 -0.16 31.78
N ASP A 301 -1.38 -0.13 32.37
CA ASP A 301 -2.20 -1.33 32.54
C ASP A 301 -2.59 -1.95 31.19
N VAL A 302 -2.94 -1.12 30.20
CA VAL A 302 -3.17 -1.60 28.82
C VAL A 302 -1.93 -2.27 28.24
N GLN A 303 -0.75 -1.68 28.43
CA GLN A 303 0.51 -2.21 27.90
C GLN A 303 0.89 -3.57 28.51
N ARG A 304 0.58 -3.79 29.79
CA ARG A 304 0.82 -5.07 30.47
C ARG A 304 -0.12 -6.18 30.02
N HIS A 305 -1.36 -5.83 29.67
CA HIS A 305 -2.44 -6.80 29.38
C HIS A 305 -2.97 -6.70 27.94
N ARG A 306 -2.13 -6.28 26.97
CA ARG A 306 -2.55 -5.99 25.58
C ARG A 306 -3.33 -7.12 24.92
N PRO A 307 -2.90 -8.40 24.95
CA PRO A 307 -3.65 -9.48 24.30
C PRO A 307 -5.04 -9.69 24.89
N ASP A 308 -5.15 -9.65 26.22
CA ASP A 308 -6.41 -9.90 26.93
C ASP A 308 -7.41 -8.77 26.69
N TYR A 309 -6.96 -7.52 26.80
CA TYR A 309 -7.79 -6.37 26.49
C TYR A 309 -8.20 -6.31 25.03
N ALA A 310 -7.30 -6.66 24.10
CA ALA A 310 -7.66 -6.67 22.69
C ALA A 310 -8.75 -7.70 22.39
N ARG A 311 -8.59 -8.94 22.89
CA ARG A 311 -9.58 -10.02 22.72
C ARG A 311 -10.92 -9.68 23.37
N ARG A 312 -10.90 -9.24 24.63
CA ARG A 312 -12.11 -8.92 25.38
C ARG A 312 -12.89 -7.79 24.72
N PHE A 313 -12.21 -6.71 24.35
CA PHE A 313 -12.84 -5.57 23.70
C PHE A 313 -13.45 -5.95 22.34
N ALA A 314 -12.72 -6.72 21.53
CA ALA A 314 -13.21 -7.17 20.23
C ALA A 314 -14.49 -8.01 20.36
N LEU A 315 -14.52 -8.91 21.34
CA LEU A 315 -15.69 -9.74 21.64
C LEU A 315 -16.87 -8.92 22.17
N GLU A 316 -16.65 -8.09 23.18
CA GLU A 316 -17.70 -7.31 23.88
C GLU A 316 -18.38 -6.28 22.98
N HIS A 317 -17.60 -5.64 22.09
CA HIS A 317 -18.11 -4.61 21.19
C HIS A 317 -18.36 -5.10 19.77
N HIS A 318 -18.25 -6.41 19.52
CA HIS A 318 -18.39 -7.01 18.19
C HIS A 318 -17.57 -6.28 17.10
N ALA A 319 -16.35 -5.88 17.44
CA ALA A 319 -15.51 -5.02 16.60
C ALA A 319 -14.13 -5.65 16.38
N VAL A 320 -13.53 -5.38 15.22
CA VAL A 320 -12.11 -5.66 15.00
C VAL A 320 -11.30 -4.57 15.70
N LEU A 321 -10.33 -4.98 16.50
CA LEU A 321 -9.47 -4.05 17.24
C LEU A 321 -8.02 -4.19 16.80
N ALA A 322 -7.45 -3.14 16.22
CA ALA A 322 -6.02 -3.00 15.96
C ALA A 322 -5.37 -2.15 17.07
N LEU A 323 -4.96 -2.80 18.17
CA LEU A 323 -4.30 -2.15 19.32
C LEU A 323 -2.84 -1.81 18.99
N LYS A 324 -2.62 -0.55 18.59
CA LYS A 324 -1.34 0.00 18.13
C LYS A 324 -0.27 -0.06 19.23
N GLY A 325 0.99 -0.18 18.81
CA GLY A 325 2.18 -0.27 19.68
C GLY A 325 3.23 -1.19 19.05
N ALA A 326 4.39 -1.35 19.70
CA ALA A 326 5.39 -2.30 19.22
C ALA A 326 4.78 -3.72 19.17
N GLY A 327 4.77 -4.33 17.97
CA GLY A 327 3.98 -5.54 17.72
C GLY A 327 2.48 -5.31 17.88
N THR A 328 1.90 -4.42 17.06
CA THR A 328 0.45 -4.14 17.01
C THR A 328 -0.35 -5.44 17.02
N LEU A 329 -1.39 -5.50 17.85
CA LEU A 329 -2.28 -6.66 17.93
C LEU A 329 -3.56 -6.39 17.16
N VAL A 330 -4.00 -7.32 16.32
CA VAL A 330 -5.30 -7.26 15.64
C VAL A 330 -6.18 -8.38 16.17
N ALA A 331 -7.22 -8.04 16.93
CA ALA A 331 -8.20 -8.96 17.49
C ALA A 331 -9.52 -8.88 16.73
N SER A 332 -10.16 -10.03 16.54
CA SER A 332 -11.46 -10.17 15.88
C SER A 332 -12.52 -10.62 16.88
N PRO A 333 -13.80 -10.27 16.68
CA PRO A 333 -14.90 -10.76 17.52
C PRO A 333 -15.06 -12.30 17.49
N ASP A 334 -14.54 -12.97 16.44
CA ASP A 334 -14.53 -14.44 16.33
C ASP A 334 -13.39 -15.12 17.13
N GLY A 335 -12.60 -14.35 17.88
CA GLY A 335 -11.52 -14.87 18.72
C GLY A 335 -10.16 -15.00 18.03
N ARG A 336 -10.03 -14.66 16.74
CA ARG A 336 -8.71 -14.55 16.10
C ARG A 336 -7.89 -13.41 16.70
N LEU A 337 -6.58 -13.63 16.82
CA LEU A 337 -5.62 -12.62 17.26
C LEU A 337 -4.35 -12.74 16.43
N TYR A 338 -3.98 -11.64 15.78
CA TYR A 338 -2.74 -11.50 15.03
C TYR A 338 -1.79 -10.55 15.77
N ARG A 339 -0.48 -10.82 15.71
CA ARG A 339 0.57 -9.92 16.21
C ARG A 339 1.48 -9.49 15.06
N ASN A 340 1.54 -8.19 14.82
CA ASN A 340 2.38 -7.64 13.77
C ASN A 340 3.88 -7.83 14.08
N THR A 341 4.65 -8.17 13.05
CA THR A 341 6.10 -8.40 13.15
C THR A 341 6.94 -7.34 12.45
N THR A 342 6.30 -6.37 11.77
CA THR A 342 6.97 -5.29 11.04
C THR A 342 6.87 -3.96 11.81
N GLY A 343 7.71 -3.01 11.41
CA GLY A 343 7.75 -1.66 11.97
C GLY A 343 8.88 -1.46 12.98
N ASN A 344 9.15 -0.18 13.26
CA ASN A 344 10.28 0.24 14.08
C ASN A 344 9.93 1.50 14.90
N PRO A 345 10.78 1.89 15.87
CA PRO A 345 10.52 3.05 16.73
C PRO A 345 10.36 4.39 15.99
N GLY A 346 10.91 4.55 14.78
CA GLY A 346 10.79 5.78 14.00
C GLY A 346 9.37 6.13 13.57
N MET A 347 8.46 5.14 13.62
CA MET A 347 7.04 5.32 13.37
C MET A 347 6.30 6.02 14.52
N ALA A 348 6.94 6.20 15.69
CA ALA A 348 6.39 6.91 16.84
C ALA A 348 6.37 8.44 16.60
N LYS A 349 5.70 8.88 15.53
CA LYS A 349 5.49 10.28 15.16
C LYS A 349 4.01 10.54 14.93
N GLY A 350 3.56 11.74 15.27
CA GLY A 350 2.20 12.18 14.98
C GLY A 350 1.93 12.09 13.48
N GLY A 351 0.83 11.43 13.10
CA GLY A 351 0.46 11.18 11.70
C GLY A 351 0.57 9.73 11.25
N SER A 352 1.44 8.90 11.85
CA SER A 352 1.56 7.48 11.46
C SER A 352 0.25 6.71 11.69
N GLY A 353 -0.50 7.07 12.73
CA GLY A 353 -1.84 6.50 12.98
C GLY A 353 -2.83 6.83 11.87
N ASP A 354 -2.84 8.08 11.39
CA ASP A 354 -3.74 8.52 10.31
C ASP A 354 -3.45 7.77 9.01
N VAL A 355 -2.17 7.54 8.70
CA VAL A 355 -1.75 6.71 7.56
C VAL A 355 -2.32 5.30 7.70
N LEU A 356 -2.12 4.64 8.85
CA LEU A 356 -2.66 3.29 9.10
C LEU A 356 -4.19 3.23 8.96
N ALA A 357 -4.91 4.24 9.49
CA ALA A 357 -6.36 4.30 9.40
C ALA A 357 -6.84 4.43 7.94
N GLY A 358 -6.18 5.28 7.16
CA GLY A 358 -6.40 5.41 5.71
C GLY A 358 -6.15 4.13 4.93
N MET A 359 -5.05 3.42 5.22
CA MET A 359 -4.74 2.13 4.61
C MET A 359 -5.81 1.09 4.93
N THR A 360 -6.21 0.98 6.20
CA THR A 360 -7.22 0.03 6.68
C THR A 360 -8.57 0.27 5.99
N ALA A 361 -9.02 1.53 5.95
CA ALA A 361 -10.30 1.90 5.36
C ALA A 361 -10.30 1.73 3.83
N SER A 362 -9.17 1.96 3.17
CA SER A 362 -9.00 1.72 1.73
C SER A 362 -9.14 0.25 1.36
N PHE A 363 -8.58 -0.66 2.19
CA PHE A 363 -8.77 -2.10 2.01
C PHE A 363 -10.21 -2.52 2.27
N ALA A 364 -10.85 -2.01 3.34
CA ALA A 364 -12.26 -2.27 3.59
C ALA A 364 -13.17 -1.79 2.44
N ALA A 365 -12.90 -0.61 1.87
CA ALA A 365 -13.65 -0.08 0.72
C ALA A 365 -13.56 -0.97 -0.53
N GLN A 366 -12.45 -1.71 -0.70
CA GLN A 366 -12.27 -2.69 -1.78
C GLN A 366 -13.03 -4.00 -1.54
N GLY A 367 -13.85 -4.10 -0.48
CA GLY A 367 -14.61 -5.30 -0.14
C GLY A 367 -13.81 -6.36 0.64
N ILE A 368 -12.62 -6.00 1.14
CA ILE A 368 -11.83 -6.90 2.00
C ILE A 368 -12.47 -6.95 3.39
N GLY A 369 -12.52 -8.15 3.97
CA GLY A 369 -13.04 -8.37 5.31
C GLY A 369 -12.36 -7.48 6.36
N PRO A 370 -13.10 -6.94 7.36
CA PRO A 370 -12.54 -5.98 8.33
C PRO A 370 -11.28 -6.47 9.07
N TYR A 371 -11.22 -7.76 9.40
CA TYR A 371 -10.07 -8.36 10.07
C TYR A 371 -8.85 -8.43 9.13
N GLU A 372 -9.04 -8.95 7.93
CA GLU A 372 -7.99 -9.07 6.92
C GLU A 372 -7.48 -7.68 6.50
N ALA A 373 -8.38 -6.71 6.34
CA ALA A 373 -8.05 -5.32 6.06
C ALA A 373 -7.16 -4.72 7.15
N ALA A 374 -7.50 -4.92 8.42
CA ALA A 374 -6.69 -4.46 9.55
C ALA A 374 -5.33 -5.16 9.61
N VAL A 375 -5.27 -6.49 9.47
CA VAL A 375 -4.02 -7.27 9.49
C VAL A 375 -3.09 -6.84 8.36
N GLY A 376 -3.60 -6.76 7.13
CA GLY A 376 -2.80 -6.36 5.98
C GLY A 376 -2.34 -4.90 6.06
N ALA A 377 -3.18 -4.00 6.57
CA ALA A 377 -2.82 -2.60 6.78
C ALA A 377 -1.71 -2.44 7.84
N VAL A 378 -1.81 -3.09 9.01
CA VAL A 378 -0.76 -2.98 10.04
C VAL A 378 0.56 -3.57 9.56
N TYR A 379 0.52 -4.66 8.79
CA TYR A 379 1.73 -5.29 8.24
C TYR A 379 2.40 -4.40 7.20
N LEU A 380 1.64 -3.93 6.21
CA LEU A 380 2.16 -3.06 5.15
C LEU A 380 2.64 -1.72 5.71
N HIS A 381 1.93 -1.16 6.69
CA HIS A 381 2.32 0.07 7.39
C HIS A 381 3.64 -0.11 8.14
N GLY A 382 3.81 -1.21 8.88
CA GLY A 382 5.08 -1.52 9.54
C GLY A 382 6.21 -1.74 8.55
N LEU A 383 5.95 -2.43 7.44
CA LEU A 383 6.93 -2.67 6.37
C LEU A 383 7.37 -1.35 5.71
N ALA A 384 6.44 -0.43 5.44
CA ALA A 384 6.73 0.94 5.02
C ALA A 384 7.60 1.65 6.05
N GLY A 385 7.28 1.47 7.33
CA GLY A 385 8.10 1.91 8.45
C GLY A 385 9.56 1.50 8.31
N ASP A 386 9.80 0.20 8.11
CA ASP A 386 11.14 -0.39 8.06
C ASP A 386 11.93 0.09 6.84
N ARG A 387 11.27 0.21 5.68
CA ARG A 387 11.90 0.74 4.48
C ARG A 387 12.25 2.22 4.62
N CYS A 388 11.36 3.04 5.17
CA CYS A 388 11.63 4.45 5.43
C CYS A 388 12.74 4.64 6.46
N ALA A 389 12.81 3.80 7.50
CA ALA A 389 13.90 3.84 8.48
C ALA A 389 15.26 3.52 7.85
N ALA A 390 15.31 2.60 6.88
CA ALA A 390 16.53 2.31 6.14
C ALA A 390 16.96 3.50 5.27
N ALA A 391 16.01 4.21 4.64
CA ALA A 391 16.30 5.33 3.74
C ALA A 391 16.59 6.66 4.48
N TYR A 392 15.89 6.93 5.58
CA TYR A 392 15.87 8.23 6.24
C TYR A 392 16.28 8.18 7.72
N SER A 393 16.71 7.02 8.24
CA SER A 393 16.85 6.73 9.68
C SER A 393 15.51 6.70 10.44
N GLN A 394 15.49 5.98 11.56
CA GLN A 394 14.34 5.97 12.47
C GLN A 394 14.04 7.38 13.02
N SER A 395 15.05 8.24 13.19
CA SER A 395 14.86 9.57 13.75
C SER A 395 14.26 10.56 12.76
N ALA A 396 14.59 10.48 11.47
CA ALA A 396 14.20 11.50 10.50
C ALA A 396 12.98 11.14 9.65
N MET A 397 12.68 9.85 9.45
CA MET A 397 11.53 9.40 8.66
C MET A 397 10.19 10.03 9.09
N LEU A 398 9.34 10.42 8.15
CA LEU A 398 8.05 11.07 8.42
C LEU A 398 6.88 10.17 8.02
N PRO A 399 5.67 10.39 8.58
CA PRO A 399 4.48 9.66 8.13
C PRO A 399 4.18 9.84 6.64
N THR A 400 4.53 10.99 6.06
CA THR A 400 4.40 11.22 4.61
C THR A 400 5.33 10.34 3.78
N ASP A 401 6.49 9.95 4.33
CA ASP A 401 7.41 9.01 3.67
C ASP A 401 6.79 7.61 3.63
N LEU A 402 6.04 7.23 4.68
CA LEU A 402 5.27 5.98 4.71
C LEU A 402 4.27 5.94 3.54
N VAL A 403 3.59 7.05 3.26
CA VAL A 403 2.68 7.16 2.10
C VAL A 403 3.46 7.11 0.80
N GLY A 404 4.61 7.78 0.73
CA GLY A 404 5.46 7.87 -0.45
C GLY A 404 6.04 6.53 -0.89
N ILE A 405 6.31 5.61 0.04
CA ILE A 405 6.89 4.30 -0.26
C ILE A 405 5.87 3.21 -0.62
N LEU A 406 4.57 3.44 -0.39
CA LEU A 406 3.53 2.45 -0.70
C LEU A 406 3.56 1.94 -2.15
N PRO A 407 3.71 2.78 -3.20
CA PRO A 407 3.74 2.29 -4.58
C PRO A 407 4.83 1.24 -4.82
N GLU A 408 6.01 1.47 -4.25
CA GLU A 408 7.14 0.56 -4.35
C GLU A 408 6.84 -0.76 -3.64
N LEU A 409 6.24 -0.72 -2.45
CA LEU A 409 5.88 -1.92 -1.71
C LEU A 409 4.82 -2.75 -2.42
N PHE A 410 3.84 -2.13 -3.08
CA PHE A 410 2.88 -2.86 -3.90
C PHE A 410 3.56 -3.62 -5.05
N LEU A 411 4.54 -3.01 -5.72
CA LEU A 411 5.34 -3.68 -6.74
C LEU A 411 6.16 -4.85 -6.17
N GLU A 412 6.71 -4.70 -4.96
CA GLU A 412 7.48 -5.75 -4.26
C GLU A 412 6.58 -6.94 -3.86
N ILE A 413 5.32 -6.68 -3.48
CA ILE A 413 4.36 -7.72 -3.09
C ILE A 413 3.74 -8.41 -4.33
N GLY A 414 3.94 -7.87 -5.53
CA GLY A 414 3.48 -8.42 -6.80
C GLY A 414 2.11 -7.89 -7.23
N ARG A 415 1.85 -6.60 -6.98
CA ARG A 415 0.58 -5.94 -7.31
C ARG A 415 0.73 -4.82 -8.34
#